data_AF-A0AAE1VQM1-F1
#
_entry.id   AF-A0AAE1VQM1-F1
#
_cell.length_a   1.000
_cell.length_b   1.000
_cell.length_c   1.000
_cell.angle_alpha   90.00
_cell.angle_beta   90.00
_cell.angle_gamma   90.00
#
_symmetry.space_group_name_H-M   'P 1'
#
loop_
_entity.id
_entity.type
_entity.pdbx_description
1 polymer ?
#
loop_
_entity_poly.entity_id
_entity_poly.type
_entity_poly.pdbx_seq_one_letter_code
_entity_poly.pdbx_strand_id
1 'polypeptide(L)'
;MVCEEAKCPNLGECWSGGETATIMILGDTCTRGCKFCNVKTSRTPAPPDPNEPANVAEAIASWGLDYIVITSVDRDDLPDQGSGHFTETVQKLKALKPHMLIEALTPDFRGDPGCVEKVAKSGLDVLAHNIETVEELQSVVRDRRANFKQSMDVLKMAKDYAPASTLTKTSIMLGCGETPEQVVKTMEKVRSAGVDVMTFGQYMRPSKRHMPVSEYI
;
A
#
# COMPACT_ATOMS: atom_id res chain seq x y z
N MET A 1 -2.31 14.34 -2.70
CA MET A 1 -2.37 13.24 -1.68
C MET A 1 -3.05 12.01 -2.29
N VAL A 2 -2.82 10.78 -1.79
CA VAL A 2 -3.46 9.58 -2.41
C VAL A 2 -4.98 9.70 -2.40
N CYS A 3 -5.55 10.28 -1.34
CA CYS A 3 -6.99 10.42 -1.21
C CYS A 3 -7.62 11.26 -2.34
N GLU A 4 -6.86 12.21 -2.90
CA GLU A 4 -7.28 13.02 -4.05
C GLU A 4 -7.06 12.26 -5.36
N GLU A 5 -5.86 11.71 -5.57
CA GLU A 5 -5.48 10.98 -6.79
C GLU A 5 -6.32 9.72 -7.02
N ALA A 6 -6.63 9.00 -5.93
CA ALA A 6 -7.48 7.81 -5.94
C ALA A 6 -8.98 8.12 -5.91
N LYS A 7 -9.38 9.40 -5.81
CA LYS A 7 -10.77 9.83 -5.63
C LYS A 7 -11.47 9.12 -4.46
N CYS A 8 -10.80 9.12 -3.31
CA CYS A 8 -11.29 8.43 -2.12
C CYS A 8 -12.63 9.05 -1.66
N PRO A 9 -13.71 8.26 -1.53
CA PRO A 9 -14.99 8.77 -1.04
C PRO A 9 -14.92 9.24 0.43
N ASN A 10 -13.93 8.74 1.19
CA ASN A 10 -13.76 9.04 2.61
C ASN A 10 -12.89 10.28 2.86
N LEU A 11 -12.50 11.02 1.81
CA LEU A 11 -11.64 12.21 1.95
C LEU A 11 -12.25 13.23 2.94
N GLY A 12 -13.57 13.46 2.86
CA GLY A 12 -14.24 14.38 3.77
C GLY A 12 -14.17 13.92 5.22
N GLU A 13 -14.46 12.65 5.50
CA GLU A 13 -14.50 12.10 6.86
C GLU A 13 -13.11 12.03 7.51
N CYS A 14 -12.10 11.59 6.76
CA CYS A 14 -10.72 11.56 7.26
C CYS A 14 -10.17 12.96 7.57
N TRP A 15 -10.56 14.00 6.81
CA TRP A 15 -10.07 15.37 7.02
C TRP A 15 -10.91 16.22 7.98
N SER A 16 -12.23 15.98 8.06
CA SER A 16 -13.14 16.78 8.89
C SER A 16 -13.42 16.19 10.27
N GLY A 17 -13.04 14.92 10.50
CA GLY A 17 -13.17 14.26 11.80
C GLY A 17 -12.13 13.19 12.12
N GLY A 18 -11.08 13.00 11.30
CA GLY A 18 -10.12 11.91 11.46
C GLY A 18 -8.73 12.33 11.94
N GLU A 19 -8.20 11.60 12.92
CA GLU A 19 -6.82 11.68 13.44
C GLU A 19 -5.78 11.04 12.48
N THR A 20 -6.16 10.74 11.23
CA THR A 20 -5.34 9.96 10.29
C THR A 20 -5.40 10.50 8.87
N ALA A 21 -4.23 10.61 8.23
CA ALA A 21 -4.10 10.92 6.81
C ALA A 21 -3.31 9.85 6.06
N THR A 22 -3.45 9.82 4.73
CA THR A 22 -2.64 8.97 3.85
C THR A 22 -1.88 9.80 2.83
N ILE A 23 -0.56 9.62 2.79
CA ILE A 23 0.34 10.32 1.87
C ILE A 23 0.93 9.35 0.87
N MET A 24 1.01 9.81 -0.38
CA MET A 24 1.68 9.12 -1.48
C MET A 24 3.04 9.78 -1.69
N ILE A 25 4.10 8.99 -1.60
CA ILE A 25 5.47 9.37 -1.98
C ILE A 25 5.83 8.79 -3.34
N LEU A 26 6.98 9.18 -3.91
CA LEU A 26 7.50 8.75 -5.20
C LEU A 26 6.67 9.22 -6.41
N GLY A 27 5.93 10.30 -6.23
CA GLY A 27 5.09 10.93 -7.25
C GLY A 27 3.71 10.30 -7.43
N ASP A 28 3.03 10.70 -8.51
CA ASP A 28 1.64 10.37 -8.82
C ASP A 28 1.49 9.43 -10.04
N THR A 29 2.60 8.93 -10.58
CA THR A 29 2.66 8.21 -11.85
C THR A 29 3.36 6.86 -11.66
N CYS A 30 2.61 5.79 -11.83
CA CYS A 30 2.99 4.42 -11.57
C CYS A 30 3.61 3.72 -12.80
N THR A 31 4.58 2.84 -12.58
CA THR A 31 5.12 1.96 -13.64
C THR A 31 4.20 0.80 -13.98
N ARG A 32 3.12 0.60 -13.22
CA ARG A 32 2.14 -0.48 -13.33
C ARG A 32 0.73 0.01 -13.62
N GLY A 33 -0.04 -0.80 -14.32
CA GLY A 33 -1.41 -0.49 -14.74
C GLY A 33 -2.42 -1.49 -14.20
N CYS A 34 -2.67 -1.44 -12.89
CA CYS A 34 -3.76 -2.20 -12.28
C CYS A 34 -5.13 -1.72 -12.79
N LYS A 35 -6.05 -2.62 -13.12
CA LYS A 35 -7.31 -2.29 -13.81
C LYS A 35 -8.35 -1.61 -12.92
N PHE A 36 -8.14 -1.64 -11.61
CA PHE A 36 -8.97 -0.97 -10.60
C PHE A 36 -8.45 0.44 -10.23
N CYS A 37 -7.17 0.72 -10.48
CA CYS A 37 -6.47 1.86 -9.90
C CYS A 37 -6.54 3.10 -10.81
N ASN A 38 -6.84 4.27 -10.23
CA ASN A 38 -6.99 5.54 -10.95
C ASN A 38 -5.68 6.34 -11.09
N VAL A 39 -4.58 5.86 -10.51
CA VAL A 39 -3.26 6.52 -10.57
C VAL A 39 -2.75 6.54 -12.01
N LYS A 40 -2.09 7.63 -12.40
CA LYS A 40 -1.52 7.78 -13.76
C LYS A 40 -0.48 6.69 -14.01
N THR A 41 -0.29 6.30 -15.27
CA THR A 41 0.68 5.27 -15.61
C THR A 41 1.68 5.75 -16.64
N SER A 42 2.96 5.44 -16.43
CA SER A 42 4.04 5.68 -17.37
C SER A 42 5.14 4.65 -17.17
N ARG A 43 5.74 4.18 -18.27
CA ARG A 43 6.93 3.31 -18.20
C ARG A 43 8.19 4.06 -17.77
N THR A 44 8.18 5.38 -17.91
CA THR A 44 9.28 6.29 -17.60
C THR A 44 8.71 7.47 -16.83
N PRO A 45 8.30 7.27 -15.57
CA PRO A 45 7.87 8.37 -14.71
C PRO A 45 9.05 9.33 -14.46
N ALA A 46 8.75 10.54 -13.99
CA ALA A 46 9.79 11.47 -13.58
C ALA A 46 10.66 10.87 -12.45
N PRO A 47 11.94 11.25 -12.34
CA PRO A 47 12.75 10.86 -11.19
C PRO A 47 12.09 11.40 -9.90
N PRO A 48 12.12 10.64 -8.79
CA PRO A 48 11.59 11.13 -7.52
C PRO A 48 12.44 12.32 -7.04
N ASP A 49 11.82 13.24 -6.29
CA ASP A 49 12.55 14.33 -5.64
C ASP A 49 13.40 13.74 -4.49
N PRO A 50 14.74 13.87 -4.51
CA PRO A 50 15.58 13.33 -3.43
C PRO A 50 15.31 13.98 -2.06
N ASN A 51 14.69 15.16 -2.02
CA ASN A 51 14.32 15.83 -0.77
C ASN A 51 12.90 15.48 -0.28
N GLU A 52 12.11 14.74 -1.08
CA GLU A 52 10.75 14.33 -0.72
C GLU A 52 10.69 13.65 0.68
N PRO A 53 11.61 12.76 1.08
CA PRO A 53 11.54 12.16 2.41
C PRO A 53 11.61 13.16 3.56
N ALA A 54 12.46 14.18 3.43
CA ALA A 54 12.61 15.22 4.44
C ALA A 54 11.39 16.16 4.43
N ASN A 55 11.01 16.64 3.25
CA ASN A 55 9.89 17.56 3.08
C ASN A 55 8.57 16.95 3.58
N VAL A 56 8.33 15.67 3.26
CA VAL A 56 7.13 14.93 3.71
C VAL A 56 7.15 14.71 5.21
N ALA A 57 8.29 14.31 5.78
CA ALA A 57 8.41 14.10 7.22
C ALA A 57 8.18 15.40 8.02
N GLU A 58 8.76 16.51 7.57
CA GLU A 58 8.56 17.83 8.18
C GLU A 58 7.10 18.30 8.07
N ALA A 59 6.47 18.11 6.91
CA ALA A 59 5.07 18.44 6.70
C ALA A 59 4.17 17.63 7.66
N ILE A 60 4.30 16.30 7.68
CA ILE A 60 3.47 15.43 8.54
C ILE A 60 3.67 15.78 10.02
N ALA A 61 4.90 16.05 10.45
CA ALA A 61 5.19 16.41 11.84
C ALA A 61 4.45 17.68 12.32
N SER A 62 4.04 18.55 11.39
CA SER A 62 3.28 19.77 11.68
C SER A 62 1.76 19.58 11.78
N TRP A 63 1.23 18.43 11.33
CA TRP A 63 -0.22 18.22 11.19
C TRP A 63 -0.94 17.79 12.47
N GLY A 64 -0.21 17.54 13.56
CA GLY A 64 -0.80 17.14 14.84
C GLY A 64 -1.53 15.79 14.81
N LEU A 65 -1.14 14.91 13.88
CA LEU A 65 -1.68 13.56 13.75
C LEU A 65 -0.90 12.58 14.63
N ASP A 66 -1.61 11.61 15.21
CA ASP A 66 -1.00 10.51 15.97
C ASP A 66 -0.78 9.25 15.12
N TYR A 67 -1.47 9.14 13.96
CA TYR A 67 -1.34 8.03 13.02
C TYR A 67 -1.25 8.53 11.58
N ILE A 68 -0.30 7.98 10.81
CA ILE A 68 -0.15 8.28 9.38
C ILE A 68 0.02 7.00 8.57
N VAL A 69 -0.62 6.97 7.40
CA VAL A 69 -0.36 5.96 6.38
C VAL A 69 0.52 6.57 5.28
N ILE A 70 1.64 5.92 4.97
CA ILE A 70 2.52 6.27 3.85
C ILE A 70 2.38 5.17 2.80
N THR A 71 2.14 5.56 1.55
CA THR A 71 2.08 4.65 0.41
C THR A 71 2.86 5.22 -0.77
N SER A 72 3.03 4.44 -1.84
CA SER A 72 3.65 4.92 -3.07
C SER A 72 3.03 4.27 -4.30
N VAL A 73 3.36 4.85 -5.45
CA VAL A 73 3.24 4.16 -6.73
C VAL A 73 4.31 3.07 -6.86
N ASP A 74 4.11 2.09 -7.77
CA ASP A 74 5.20 1.19 -8.17
C ASP A 74 6.26 1.97 -8.97
N ARG A 75 7.53 1.74 -8.63
CA ARG A 75 8.70 2.34 -9.27
C ARG A 75 9.65 1.26 -9.79
N ASP A 76 9.16 0.41 -10.69
CA ASP A 76 9.95 -0.66 -11.31
C ASP A 76 11.16 -0.12 -12.11
N ASP A 77 11.18 1.19 -12.40
CA ASP A 77 12.27 1.93 -13.05
C ASP A 77 13.46 2.20 -12.12
N LEU A 78 13.26 2.15 -10.80
CA LEU A 78 14.32 2.36 -9.81
C LEU A 78 15.01 1.03 -9.44
N PRO A 79 16.35 1.01 -9.25
CA PRO A 79 17.07 -0.20 -8.88
C PRO A 79 16.57 -0.85 -7.58
N ASP A 80 16.22 -0.04 -6.58
CA ASP A 80 15.70 -0.48 -5.28
C ASP A 80 14.18 -0.38 -5.17
N GLN A 81 13.50 -0.09 -6.28
CA GLN A 81 12.06 -0.02 -6.41
C GLN A 81 11.38 0.98 -5.45
N GLY A 82 12.14 1.98 -4.96
CA GLY A 82 11.64 2.98 -4.02
C GLY A 82 11.71 2.57 -2.54
N SER A 83 12.22 1.37 -2.22
CA SER A 83 12.33 0.90 -0.83
C SER A 83 13.19 1.80 0.06
N GLY A 84 14.28 2.36 -0.47
CA GLY A 84 15.12 3.32 0.24
C GLY A 84 14.38 4.61 0.57
N HIS A 85 13.60 5.10 -0.38
CA HIS A 85 12.80 6.31 -0.22
C HIS A 85 11.74 6.16 0.88
N PHE A 86 11.01 5.03 0.88
CA PHE A 86 10.11 4.67 1.99
C PHE A 86 10.82 4.67 3.35
N THR A 87 11.95 3.96 3.41
CA THR A 87 12.71 3.77 4.65
C THR A 87 13.19 5.11 5.20
N GLU A 88 13.72 5.96 4.33
CA GLU A 88 14.20 7.28 4.70
C GLU A 88 13.06 8.19 5.21
N THR A 89 11.91 8.18 4.55
CA THR A 89 10.74 8.96 4.99
C THR A 89 10.28 8.52 6.39
N VAL A 90 10.15 7.20 6.62
CA VAL A 90 9.76 6.66 7.93
C VAL A 90 10.76 7.04 9.01
N GLN A 91 12.06 6.87 8.75
CA GLN A 91 13.12 7.16 9.73
C GLN A 91 13.19 8.64 10.10
N LYS A 92 13.12 9.55 9.11
CA LYS A 92 13.08 10.99 9.39
C LYS A 92 11.84 11.36 10.19
N LEU A 93 10.71 10.76 9.87
CA LEU A 93 9.45 11.04 10.56
C LEU A 93 9.46 10.53 12.00
N LYS A 94 9.99 9.32 12.26
CA LYS A 94 10.22 8.81 13.62
C LYS A 94 11.24 9.65 14.40
N ALA A 95 12.25 10.24 13.74
CA ALA A 95 13.18 11.15 14.40
C ALA A 95 12.50 12.45 14.86
N LEU A 96 11.56 12.98 14.07
CA LEU A 96 10.79 14.18 14.41
C LEU A 96 9.65 13.91 15.40
N LYS A 97 9.01 12.75 15.29
CA LYS A 97 7.84 12.31 16.08
C LYS A 97 7.98 10.84 16.49
N PRO A 98 8.76 10.52 17.55
CA PRO A 98 9.03 9.14 17.94
C PRO A 98 7.80 8.31 18.31
N HIS A 99 6.75 8.98 18.80
CA HIS A 99 5.52 8.34 19.27
C HIS A 99 4.42 8.21 18.20
N MET A 100 4.58 8.86 17.03
CA MET A 100 3.57 8.78 15.99
C MET A 100 3.57 7.37 15.38
N LEU A 101 2.38 6.81 15.21
CA LEU A 101 2.20 5.51 14.58
C LEU A 101 2.26 5.65 13.06
N ILE A 102 3.05 4.79 12.41
CA ILE A 102 3.30 4.83 10.98
C ILE A 102 2.94 3.48 10.36
N GLU A 103 1.98 3.50 9.43
CA GLU A 103 1.66 2.40 8.55
C GLU A 103 2.29 2.63 7.17
N ALA A 104 3.15 1.73 6.71
CA ALA A 104 3.64 1.75 5.34
C ALA A 104 2.84 0.76 4.49
N LEU A 105 2.00 1.28 3.60
CA LEU A 105 1.34 0.49 2.55
C LEU A 105 2.24 0.42 1.33
N THR A 106 3.00 -0.66 1.22
CA THR A 106 4.06 -0.81 0.23
C THR A 106 3.60 -1.49 -1.06
N PRO A 107 4.25 -1.17 -2.19
CA PRO A 107 4.30 -2.06 -3.35
C PRO A 107 4.83 -3.46 -3.00
N ASP A 108 4.79 -4.37 -3.96
CA ASP A 108 5.33 -5.74 -3.79
C ASP A 108 6.86 -5.82 -3.98
N PHE A 109 7.50 -4.75 -4.43
CA PHE A 109 8.93 -4.70 -4.79
C PHE A 109 9.37 -5.89 -5.67
N ARG A 110 8.49 -6.41 -6.54
CA ARG A 110 8.71 -7.62 -7.34
C ARG A 110 9.14 -8.84 -6.51
N GLY A 111 8.79 -8.87 -5.22
CA GLY A 111 9.20 -9.90 -4.27
C GLY A 111 10.68 -9.85 -3.86
N ASP A 112 11.37 -8.72 -4.07
CA ASP A 112 12.77 -8.56 -3.68
C ASP A 112 12.93 -8.55 -2.14
N PRO A 113 13.62 -9.54 -1.54
CA PRO A 113 13.74 -9.63 -0.09
C PRO A 113 14.49 -8.45 0.53
N GLY A 114 15.50 -7.91 -0.16
CA GLY A 114 16.28 -6.78 0.34
C GLY A 114 15.47 -5.49 0.38
N CYS A 115 14.56 -5.30 -0.57
CA CYS A 115 13.62 -4.18 -0.55
C CYS A 115 12.62 -4.30 0.61
N VAL A 116 12.05 -5.49 0.82
CA VAL A 116 11.11 -5.75 1.92
C VAL A 116 11.78 -5.60 3.28
N GLU A 117 12.96 -6.22 3.46
CA GLU A 117 13.73 -6.14 4.71
C GLU A 117 14.05 -4.69 5.08
N LYS A 118 14.48 -3.89 4.09
CA LYS A 118 14.85 -2.48 4.31
C LYS A 118 13.67 -1.68 4.88
N VAL A 119 12.48 -1.82 4.29
CA VAL A 119 11.28 -1.11 4.77
C VAL A 119 10.79 -1.68 6.09
N ALA A 120 10.81 -3.01 6.27
CA ALA A 120 10.42 -3.67 7.52
C ALA A 120 11.27 -3.22 8.72
N LYS A 121 12.53 -2.87 8.51
CA LYS A 121 13.47 -2.38 9.54
C LYS A 121 13.50 -0.86 9.69
N SER A 122 12.62 -0.13 9.01
CA SER A 122 12.59 1.35 9.04
C SER A 122 12.13 1.96 10.37
N GLY A 123 11.51 1.16 11.25
CA GLY A 123 10.93 1.61 12.51
C GLY A 123 9.43 1.92 12.44
N LEU A 124 8.76 1.59 11.33
CA LEU A 124 7.30 1.62 11.20
C LEU A 124 6.59 0.69 12.20
N ASP A 125 5.30 0.94 12.41
CA ASP A 125 4.46 0.19 13.35
C ASP A 125 3.58 -0.84 12.63
N VAL A 126 3.18 -0.55 11.38
CA VAL A 126 2.41 -1.47 10.54
C VAL A 126 3.01 -1.54 9.14
N LEU A 127 3.35 -2.73 8.67
CA LEU A 127 3.71 -2.98 7.27
C LEU A 127 2.51 -3.59 6.56
N ALA A 128 1.92 -2.82 5.64
CA ALA A 128 0.79 -3.24 4.85
C ALA A 128 1.21 -3.56 3.41
N HIS A 129 0.68 -4.64 2.87
CA HIS A 129 0.73 -4.93 1.44
C HIS A 129 -0.59 -5.57 1.00
N ASN A 130 -1.30 -4.91 0.09
CA ASN A 130 -2.62 -5.37 -0.33
C ASN A 130 -2.52 -6.45 -1.41
N ILE A 131 -3.17 -7.59 -1.16
CA ILE A 131 -3.36 -8.64 -2.17
C ILE A 131 -4.49 -8.29 -3.15
N GLU A 132 -5.33 -7.31 -2.80
CA GLU A 132 -6.40 -6.66 -3.58
C GLU A 132 -7.59 -7.51 -3.97
N THR A 133 -7.40 -8.78 -4.29
CA THR A 133 -8.48 -9.70 -4.67
C THR A 133 -8.06 -11.15 -4.42
N VAL A 134 -8.97 -12.09 -4.66
CA VAL A 134 -8.72 -13.53 -4.56
C VAL A 134 -7.70 -14.00 -5.61
N GLU A 135 -7.08 -15.16 -5.40
CA GLU A 135 -6.01 -15.68 -6.26
C GLU A 135 -6.44 -15.82 -7.72
N GLU A 136 -7.68 -16.26 -7.93
CA GLU A 136 -8.29 -16.51 -9.23
C GLU A 136 -8.47 -15.25 -10.08
N LEU A 137 -8.53 -14.06 -9.45
CA LEU A 137 -8.81 -12.78 -10.12
C LEU A 137 -7.59 -11.86 -10.26
N GLN A 138 -6.42 -12.27 -9.79
CA GLN A 138 -5.22 -11.43 -9.77
C GLN A 138 -4.90 -10.81 -11.14
N SER A 139 -4.90 -11.60 -12.22
CA SER A 139 -4.58 -11.13 -13.58
C SER A 139 -5.70 -10.30 -14.22
N VAL A 140 -6.92 -10.42 -13.69
CA VAL A 140 -8.08 -9.63 -14.11
C VAL A 140 -8.02 -8.25 -13.46
N VAL A 141 -7.67 -8.18 -12.18
CA VAL A 141 -7.73 -6.97 -11.37
C VAL A 141 -6.42 -6.17 -11.39
N ARG A 142 -5.27 -6.84 -11.24
CA ARG A 142 -3.96 -6.20 -11.04
C ARG A 142 -3.11 -6.24 -12.30
N ASP A 143 -2.03 -5.46 -12.30
CA ASP A 143 -1.00 -5.53 -13.35
C ASP A 143 -0.41 -6.95 -13.39
N ARG A 144 -0.09 -7.44 -14.59
CA ARG A 144 0.46 -8.81 -14.81
C ARG A 144 1.75 -9.11 -14.05
N ARG A 145 2.46 -8.09 -13.55
CA ARG A 145 3.67 -8.23 -12.73
C ARG A 145 3.36 -8.55 -11.26
N ALA A 146 2.14 -8.28 -10.81
CA ALA A 146 1.66 -8.63 -9.48
C ALA A 146 0.91 -9.96 -9.51
N ASN A 147 1.08 -10.78 -8.47
CA ASN A 147 0.36 -12.04 -8.32
C ASN A 147 0.17 -12.40 -6.84
N PHE A 148 -0.73 -13.33 -6.57
CA PHE A 148 -1.11 -13.75 -5.21
C PHE A 148 0.09 -14.26 -4.42
N LYS A 149 0.85 -15.21 -4.99
CA LYS A 149 1.99 -15.84 -4.32
C LYS A 149 3.03 -14.79 -3.92
N GLN A 150 3.45 -13.93 -4.85
CA GLN A 150 4.40 -12.85 -4.59
C GLN A 150 3.93 -11.93 -3.47
N SER A 151 2.64 -11.56 -3.48
CA SER A 151 2.08 -10.66 -2.46
C SER A 151 2.05 -11.32 -1.08
N MET A 152 1.70 -12.62 -1.03
CA MET A 152 1.76 -13.40 0.20
C MET A 152 3.20 -13.60 0.70
N ASP A 153 4.16 -13.80 -0.20
CA ASP A 153 5.58 -13.93 0.15
C ASP A 153 6.13 -12.61 0.71
N VAL A 154 5.73 -11.46 0.17
CA VAL A 154 6.06 -10.13 0.73
C VAL A 154 5.55 -9.98 2.16
N LEU A 155 4.30 -10.37 2.42
CA LEU A 155 3.72 -10.31 3.77
C LEU A 155 4.43 -11.23 4.76
N LYS A 156 4.84 -12.44 4.33
CA LYS A 156 5.64 -13.35 5.15
C LYS A 156 7.02 -12.78 5.45
N MET A 157 7.72 -12.29 4.42
CA MET A 157 9.02 -11.64 4.57
C MET A 157 8.95 -10.44 5.51
N ALA A 158 7.89 -9.62 5.41
CA ALA A 158 7.66 -8.52 6.33
C ALA A 158 7.56 -9.01 7.78
N LYS A 159 6.83 -10.11 8.03
CA LYS A 159 6.71 -10.71 9.36
C LYS A 159 8.05 -11.26 9.88
N ASP A 160 8.86 -11.84 8.99
CA ASP A 160 10.16 -12.44 9.35
C ASP A 160 11.23 -11.37 9.63
N TYR A 161 11.23 -10.26 8.88
CA TYR A 161 12.25 -9.20 9.01
C TYR A 161 11.91 -8.11 10.02
N ALA A 162 10.63 -7.80 10.21
CA ALA A 162 10.21 -6.73 11.10
C ALA A 162 10.38 -7.11 12.58
N PRO A 163 10.55 -6.13 13.49
CA PRO A 163 10.46 -6.37 14.92
C PRO A 163 9.13 -7.05 15.30
N ALA A 164 9.14 -7.88 16.34
CA ALA A 164 7.95 -8.64 16.76
C ALA A 164 6.73 -7.77 17.12
N SER A 165 6.95 -6.49 17.46
CA SER A 165 5.91 -5.50 17.73
C SER A 165 5.25 -4.92 16.48
N THR A 166 5.86 -5.08 15.30
CA THR A 166 5.33 -4.57 14.04
C THR A 166 4.22 -5.48 13.52
N LEU A 167 3.08 -4.87 13.20
CA LEU A 167 1.94 -5.59 12.63
C LEU A 167 2.08 -5.70 11.11
N THR A 168 1.56 -6.78 10.56
CA THR A 168 1.39 -6.97 9.12
C THR A 168 -0.08 -6.86 8.75
N LYS A 169 -0.36 -6.17 7.65
CA LYS A 169 -1.72 -5.87 7.21
C LYS A 169 -1.91 -6.13 5.72
N THR A 170 -3.09 -6.59 5.35
CA THR A 170 -3.49 -6.69 3.93
C THR A 170 -4.95 -6.31 3.75
N SER A 171 -5.38 -6.18 2.49
CA SER A 171 -6.77 -5.95 2.15
C SER A 171 -7.17 -6.68 0.88
N ILE A 172 -8.47 -6.92 0.75
CA ILE A 172 -9.12 -7.23 -0.52
C ILE A 172 -10.24 -6.24 -0.80
N MET A 173 -10.46 -5.96 -2.08
CA MET A 173 -11.66 -5.29 -2.56
C MET A 173 -12.71 -6.33 -2.92
N LEU A 174 -13.94 -6.10 -2.49
CA LEU A 174 -15.11 -6.90 -2.82
C LEU A 174 -15.87 -6.31 -4.01
N GLY A 175 -16.64 -7.12 -4.73
CA GLY A 175 -17.34 -6.73 -5.94
C GLY A 175 -16.48 -6.76 -7.21
N CYS A 176 -15.35 -7.46 -7.18
CA CYS A 176 -14.47 -7.67 -8.35
C CYS A 176 -14.87 -8.91 -9.19
N GLY A 177 -15.81 -9.71 -8.70
CA GLY A 177 -16.29 -10.95 -9.31
C GLY A 177 -15.91 -12.21 -8.53
N GLU A 178 -15.35 -12.05 -7.34
CA GLU A 178 -15.04 -13.13 -6.42
C GLU A 178 -16.31 -13.74 -5.82
N THR A 179 -16.26 -15.02 -5.47
CA THR A 179 -17.33 -15.67 -4.70
C THR A 179 -17.03 -15.64 -3.20
N PRO A 180 -18.05 -15.74 -2.33
CA PRO A 180 -17.85 -15.86 -0.89
C PRO A 180 -16.88 -16.98 -0.49
N GLU A 181 -16.92 -18.13 -1.17
CA GLU A 181 -16.02 -19.27 -0.90
C GLU A 181 -14.57 -18.92 -1.24
N GLN A 182 -14.33 -18.19 -2.33
CA GLN A 182 -12.99 -17.73 -2.71
C GLN A 182 -12.45 -16.71 -1.70
N VAL A 183 -13.32 -15.85 -1.17
CA VAL A 183 -12.97 -14.89 -0.10
C VAL A 183 -12.57 -15.65 1.17
N VAL A 184 -13.37 -16.62 1.62
CA VAL A 184 -13.05 -17.43 2.80
C VAL A 184 -11.73 -18.18 2.63
N LYS A 185 -11.51 -18.83 1.48
CA LYS A 185 -10.24 -19.50 1.16
C LYS A 185 -9.06 -18.52 1.16
N THR A 186 -9.27 -17.29 0.72
CA THR A 186 -8.26 -16.23 0.77
C THR A 186 -7.96 -15.84 2.23
N MET A 187 -8.97 -15.69 3.07
CA MET A 187 -8.81 -15.42 4.50
C MET A 187 -8.01 -16.53 5.21
N GLU A 188 -8.30 -17.79 4.90
CA GLU A 188 -7.54 -18.94 5.45
C GLU A 188 -6.06 -18.89 5.07
N LYS A 189 -5.75 -18.55 3.81
CA LYS A 189 -4.37 -18.39 3.33
C LYS A 189 -3.66 -17.21 3.99
N VAL A 190 -4.36 -16.07 4.14
CA VAL A 190 -3.85 -14.87 4.82
C VAL A 190 -3.54 -15.19 6.29
N ARG A 191 -4.47 -15.87 6.98
CA ARG A 191 -4.28 -16.30 8.36
C ARG A 191 -3.12 -17.30 8.50
N SER A 192 -3.02 -18.26 7.58
CA SER A 192 -1.94 -19.26 7.57
C SER A 192 -0.56 -18.65 7.32
N ALA A 193 -0.50 -17.49 6.67
CA ALA A 193 0.72 -16.72 6.48
C ALA A 193 1.12 -15.86 7.70
N GLY A 194 0.32 -15.87 8.77
CA GLY A 194 0.61 -15.11 9.99
C GLY A 194 0.33 -13.61 9.89
N VAL A 195 -0.46 -13.18 8.90
CA VAL A 195 -0.85 -11.77 8.75
C VAL A 195 -1.79 -11.37 9.89
N ASP A 196 -1.53 -10.22 10.52
CA ASP A 196 -2.22 -9.80 11.74
C ASP A 196 -3.57 -9.15 11.46
N VAL A 197 -3.65 -8.35 10.39
CA VAL A 197 -4.85 -7.57 10.04
C VAL A 197 -5.23 -7.80 8.59
N MET A 198 -6.52 -8.06 8.34
CA MET A 198 -7.10 -8.11 6.99
C MET A 198 -8.31 -7.20 6.94
N THR A 199 -8.36 -6.30 5.94
CA THR A 199 -9.51 -5.42 5.72
C THR A 199 -10.25 -5.78 4.43
N PHE A 200 -11.53 -5.43 4.40
CA PHE A 200 -12.43 -5.66 3.28
C PHE A 200 -13.07 -4.32 2.92
N GLY A 201 -13.09 -3.97 1.64
CA GLY A 201 -13.74 -2.75 1.17
C GLY A 201 -14.45 -2.98 -0.15
N GLN A 202 -15.54 -2.28 -0.40
CA GLN A 202 -16.23 -2.33 -1.69
C GLN A 202 -15.34 -1.74 -2.79
N TYR A 203 -15.20 -2.45 -3.92
CA TYR A 203 -14.60 -1.88 -5.12
C TYR A 203 -15.50 -0.78 -5.67
N MET A 204 -14.96 0.44 -5.69
CA MET A 204 -15.62 1.62 -6.25
C MET A 204 -14.94 1.98 -7.57
N ARG A 205 -15.63 1.74 -8.68
CA ARG A 205 -15.10 1.97 -10.02
C ARG A 205 -14.77 3.46 -10.24
N PRO A 206 -13.49 3.85 -10.47
CA PRO A 206 -13.12 5.26 -10.55
C PRO A 206 -13.60 5.98 -11.83
N SER A 207 -13.73 5.24 -12.93
CA SER A 207 -14.23 5.75 -14.21
C SER A 207 -14.68 4.63 -15.14
N LYS A 208 -15.37 4.98 -16.23
CA LYS A 208 -15.82 4.03 -17.28
C LYS A 208 -14.67 3.28 -17.97
N ARG A 209 -13.42 3.69 -17.81
CA ARG A 209 -12.23 3.01 -18.39
C ARG A 209 -11.69 1.89 -17.51
N HIS A 210 -12.02 1.89 -16.22
CA HIS A 210 -11.61 0.87 -15.26
C HIS A 210 -12.53 -0.35 -15.34
N MET A 211 -12.10 -1.47 -14.75
CA MET A 211 -12.91 -2.69 -14.69
C MET A 211 -14.31 -2.41 -14.11
N PRO A 212 -15.38 -3.01 -14.64
CA PRO A 212 -16.72 -2.83 -14.10
C PRO A 212 -16.82 -3.38 -12.67
N VAL A 213 -17.73 -2.81 -11.88
CA VAL A 213 -18.14 -3.44 -10.61
C VAL A 213 -18.97 -4.67 -10.98
N SER A 214 -18.62 -5.84 -10.41
CA SER A 214 -19.38 -7.07 -10.62
C SER A 214 -20.62 -7.10 -9.72
N GLU A 215 -20.47 -6.70 -8.46
CA GLU A 215 -21.52 -6.70 -7.45
C GLU A 215 -21.25 -5.62 -6.38
N TYR A 216 -22.32 -5.14 -5.74
CA TYR A 216 -22.24 -4.30 -4.54
C TYR A 216 -22.58 -5.16 -3.32
N ILE A 217 -21.66 -5.27 -2.37
CA ILE A 217 -21.73 -6.14 -1.17
C ILE A 217 -22.15 -5.34 0.06
#